data_AF-A0A661MYY6-F1
#
_entry.id   AF-A0A661MYY6-F1
#
_cell.length_a   1.000
_cell.length_b   1.000
_cell.length_c   1.000
_cell.angle_alpha   90.00
_cell.angle_beta   90.00
_cell.angle_gamma   90.00
#
_symmetry.space_group_name_H-M   'P 1'
#
loop_
_entity.id
_entity.type
_entity.pdbx_description
1 polymer ?
#
loop_
_entity_poly.entity_id
_entity_poly.type
_entity_poly.pdbx_seq_one_letter_code
_entity_poly.pdbx_strand_id
1 'polypeptide(L)'
;MGDARAQPTRRRAISLRHRRGTARNGAPGRQQSGWELALVCGAGRRRPQWRRHFVHPRGLFGLAHHVQQRLGHRRMGMKKNQGFTITELMIAVVIMGVLATLAIPSFTAYIYKARVTEAATFLGAIKQRQESYRSEFGQYCAVDGDDWGTYNPSTIPGIDPVGWATTTEWQQLGAAPDGPIRFQYATVAGVPGVTAPANTNLDEDDHWFAARAQGDLDEDGDTFFLEIYSQSSHIYNSAIAIGGWE
;
A
#
# COMPACT_ATOMS: atom_id res chain seq x y z
N MET A 1 13.54 -66.23 -20.79
CA MET A 1 14.51 -67.14 -20.13
C MET A 1 15.91 -66.62 -20.39
N GLY A 2 16.51 -66.02 -19.36
CA GLY A 2 17.83 -65.39 -19.43
C GLY A 2 18.15 -64.77 -18.07
N ASP A 3 19.09 -65.40 -17.35
CA ASP A 3 19.60 -64.98 -16.05
C ASP A 3 20.33 -63.63 -16.14
N ALA A 4 20.00 -62.69 -15.26
CA ALA A 4 20.82 -61.52 -14.99
C ALA A 4 20.82 -61.22 -13.48
N ARG A 5 21.84 -61.77 -12.81
CA ARG A 5 22.23 -61.40 -11.44
C ARG A 5 22.73 -59.95 -11.45
N ALA A 6 22.08 -59.09 -10.66
CA ALA A 6 22.57 -57.76 -10.33
C ALA A 6 22.76 -57.62 -8.81
N GLN A 7 23.84 -56.94 -8.45
CA GLN A 7 24.58 -57.02 -7.19
C GLN A 7 23.96 -56.15 -6.07
N PRO A 8 24.16 -56.50 -4.78
CA PRO A 8 23.75 -55.64 -3.67
C PRO A 8 24.74 -54.48 -3.46
N THR A 9 24.26 -53.26 -3.65
CA THR A 9 25.01 -52.03 -3.38
C THR A 9 25.07 -51.75 -1.88
N ARG A 10 26.27 -51.89 -1.31
CA ARG A 10 26.59 -51.56 0.09
C ARG A 10 26.49 -50.04 0.31
N ARG A 11 25.48 -49.56 1.02
CA ARG A 11 25.49 -48.18 1.56
C ARG A 11 26.22 -48.17 2.90
N ARG A 12 27.31 -47.40 2.95
CA ARG A 12 28.17 -47.20 4.12
C ARG A 12 27.42 -46.39 5.18
N ALA A 13 27.37 -46.90 6.40
CA ALA A 13 26.95 -46.17 7.58
C ALA A 13 27.97 -45.06 7.88
N ILE A 14 27.52 -43.81 7.86
CA ILE A 14 28.32 -42.66 8.29
C ILE A 14 28.05 -42.45 9.79
N SER A 15 29.14 -42.52 10.54
CA SER A 15 29.17 -42.52 12.00
C SER A 15 28.71 -41.21 12.62
N LEU A 16 27.82 -41.33 13.61
CA LEU A 16 27.57 -40.34 14.66
C LEU A 16 28.87 -39.96 15.38
N ARG A 17 29.10 -38.65 15.56
CA ARG A 17 30.03 -38.16 16.59
C ARG A 17 29.52 -36.87 17.22
N HIS A 18 29.25 -37.00 18.52
CA HIS A 18 29.04 -35.95 19.52
C HIS A 18 30.17 -34.91 19.59
N ARG A 19 29.80 -33.65 19.87
CA ARG A 19 30.50 -32.62 20.69
C ARG A 19 29.78 -31.28 20.46
N ARG A 20 29.50 -30.36 21.38
CA ARG A 20 29.77 -30.05 22.80
C ARG A 20 28.59 -29.16 23.24
N GLY A 21 28.20 -29.12 24.51
CA GLY A 21 28.72 -28.06 25.39
C GLY A 21 27.78 -27.81 26.56
N THR A 22 28.34 -27.83 27.75
CA THR A 22 27.71 -27.60 29.05
C THR A 22 27.86 -26.16 29.52
N ALA A 23 26.89 -25.72 30.33
CA ALA A 23 26.89 -24.54 31.22
C ALA A 23 26.55 -23.20 30.52
N ARG A 24 25.77 -22.26 31.06
CA ARG A 24 25.58 -21.80 32.46
C ARG A 24 24.20 -21.13 32.67
N ASN A 25 23.74 -21.17 33.94
CA ASN A 25 22.69 -20.29 34.49
C ASN A 25 23.09 -18.80 34.47
N GLY A 26 22.12 -17.92 34.24
CA GLY A 26 22.28 -16.47 34.41
C GLY A 26 20.99 -15.67 34.18
N ALA A 27 20.25 -15.46 35.28
CA ALA A 27 19.35 -14.34 35.65
C ALA A 27 18.35 -13.69 34.65
N PRO A 28 17.14 -13.29 35.13
CA PRO A 28 16.10 -12.69 34.30
C PRO A 28 16.36 -11.21 33.99
N GLY A 29 16.41 -10.89 32.70
CA GLY A 29 16.43 -9.54 32.16
C GLY A 29 15.02 -8.94 32.10
N ARG A 30 14.78 -7.99 33.01
CA ARG A 30 13.66 -7.05 33.05
C ARG A 30 13.53 -6.29 31.72
N GLN A 31 12.46 -6.50 30.97
CA GLN A 31 12.08 -5.64 29.84
C GLN A 31 10.57 -5.37 29.84
N GLN A 32 10.20 -4.32 30.57
CA GLN A 32 9.20 -3.31 30.27
C GLN A 32 8.14 -3.70 29.21
N SER A 33 7.13 -4.43 29.65
CA SER A 33 5.77 -4.38 29.12
C SER A 33 5.04 -3.19 29.76
N GLY A 34 4.35 -2.37 28.97
CA GLY A 34 3.40 -1.41 29.53
C GLY A 34 3.13 -0.20 28.66
N TRP A 35 2.49 -0.38 27.50
CA TRP A 35 1.66 0.67 26.91
C TRP A 35 0.20 0.37 27.26
N GLU A 36 -0.12 0.42 28.56
CA GLU A 36 -1.50 0.60 29.02
C GLU A 36 -1.82 2.09 28.89
N LEU A 37 -2.49 2.47 27.80
CA LEU A 37 -3.21 3.73 27.73
C LEU A 37 -4.54 3.56 28.46
N ALA A 38 -4.50 3.83 29.77
CA ALA A 38 -5.67 4.10 30.57
C ALA A 38 -6.43 5.31 29.98
N LEU A 39 -7.57 5.02 29.36
CA LEU A 39 -8.57 6.00 28.94
C LEU A 39 -9.40 6.43 30.17
N VAL A 40 -8.88 7.37 30.95
CA VAL A 40 -9.69 8.24 31.82
C VAL A 40 -9.05 9.62 31.86
N CYS A 41 -9.63 10.60 31.17
CA CYS A 41 -9.95 11.90 31.77
C CYS A 41 -10.83 12.71 30.80
N GLY A 42 -12.10 12.84 31.14
CA GLY A 42 -12.97 13.86 30.56
C GLY A 42 -12.50 15.24 30.99
N ALA A 43 -12.27 16.11 30.01
CA ALA A 43 -12.14 17.55 30.23
C ALA A 43 -12.81 18.26 29.07
N GLY A 44 -14.06 18.67 29.30
CA GLY A 44 -14.88 19.42 28.36
C GLY A 44 -14.24 20.76 28.02
N ARG A 45 -14.02 21.00 26.71
CA ARG A 45 -13.67 22.33 26.21
C ARG A 45 -14.94 23.04 25.74
N ARG A 46 -15.35 24.01 26.56
CA ARG A 46 -16.42 24.96 26.28
C ARG A 46 -16.01 25.90 25.14
N ARG A 47 -16.87 26.06 24.14
CA ARG A 47 -16.73 27.03 23.05
C ARG A 47 -17.01 28.45 23.57
N PRO A 48 -16.23 29.50 23.26
CA PRO A 48 -16.58 30.86 23.60
C PRO A 48 -17.57 31.45 22.58
N GLN A 49 -18.74 31.83 23.09
CA GLN A 49 -19.80 32.55 22.40
C GLN A 49 -19.48 34.06 22.42
N TRP A 50 -19.27 34.66 21.25
CA TRP A 50 -19.09 36.11 21.12
C TRP A 50 -20.44 36.83 21.27
N ARG A 51 -20.73 37.37 22.47
CA ARG A 51 -21.82 38.32 22.71
C ARG A 51 -21.38 39.72 22.28
N ARG A 52 -22.07 40.30 21.30
CA ARG A 52 -21.97 41.72 20.96
C ARG A 52 -22.85 42.53 21.93
N HIS A 53 -22.24 43.31 22.82
CA HIS A 53 -22.94 44.37 23.53
C HIS A 53 -22.69 45.71 22.83
N PHE A 54 -23.75 46.24 22.23
CA PHE A 54 -23.86 47.62 21.76
C PHE A 54 -24.06 48.52 22.97
N VAL A 55 -23.19 49.52 23.14
CA VAL A 55 -23.42 50.67 24.03
C VAL A 55 -23.18 51.93 23.21
N HIS A 56 -24.20 52.77 23.09
CA HIS A 56 -24.07 54.14 22.59
C HIS A 56 -23.80 55.09 23.76
N PRO A 57 -22.86 56.03 23.63
CA PRO A 57 -22.88 57.25 24.43
C PRO A 57 -23.36 58.45 23.58
N ARG A 58 -24.24 59.25 24.18
CA ARG A 58 -24.70 60.56 23.70
C ARG A 58 -24.05 61.68 24.52
N GLY A 59 -23.68 62.76 23.82
CA GLY A 59 -23.45 64.12 24.35
C GLY A 59 -22.03 64.38 24.86
N LEU A 60 -21.51 65.60 24.91
CA LEU A 60 -21.91 66.94 24.44
C LEU A 60 -20.75 67.88 24.87
N PHE A 61 -20.52 68.97 24.11
CA PHE A 61 -19.75 70.17 24.46
C PHE A 61 -18.21 70.16 24.55
N GLY A 62 -17.61 71.16 23.90
CA GLY A 62 -16.65 72.05 24.60
C GLY A 62 -15.30 72.32 23.93
N LEU A 63 -15.23 73.47 23.24
CA LEU A 63 -14.11 74.44 23.23
C LEU A 63 -12.74 74.04 22.62
N ALA A 64 -12.51 74.63 21.44
CA ALA A 64 -11.30 75.30 20.96
C ALA A 64 -9.94 74.99 21.61
N HIS A 65 -8.95 74.62 20.80
CA HIS A 65 -7.66 75.32 20.74
C HIS A 65 -6.97 75.07 19.39
N HIS A 66 -6.61 76.18 18.74
CA HIS A 66 -5.75 76.26 17.57
C HIS A 66 -4.45 75.48 17.80
N VAL A 67 -4.26 74.39 17.06
CA VAL A 67 -2.93 73.83 16.79
C VAL A 67 -2.76 73.75 15.29
N GLN A 68 -2.00 74.71 14.77
CA GLN A 68 -1.56 74.85 13.40
C GLN A 68 -0.67 73.66 13.01
N GLN A 69 -1.25 72.54 12.58
CA GLN A 69 -0.47 71.47 11.99
C GLN A 69 -0.27 71.78 10.52
N ARG A 70 0.94 72.26 10.19
CA ARG A 70 1.44 72.31 8.81
C ARG A 70 1.26 70.90 8.22
N LEU A 71 0.31 70.78 7.29
CA LEU A 71 0.14 69.60 6.45
C LEU A 71 1.39 69.45 5.59
N GLY A 72 2.41 68.81 6.15
CA GLY A 72 3.43 68.15 5.36
C GLY A 72 2.69 67.21 4.42
N HIS A 73 2.66 67.56 3.14
CA HIS A 73 2.18 66.70 2.09
C HIS A 73 3.02 65.42 2.15
N ARG A 74 2.53 64.42 2.90
CA ARG A 74 2.89 63.03 2.70
C ARG A 74 2.54 62.78 1.24
N ARG A 75 3.55 62.88 0.36
CA ARG A 75 3.49 62.30 -0.97
C ARG A 75 3.29 60.81 -0.73
N MET A 76 2.02 60.41 -0.70
CA MET A 76 1.61 59.03 -0.89
C MET A 76 2.16 58.68 -2.26
N GLY A 77 3.38 58.11 -2.31
CA GLY A 77 3.97 57.64 -3.54
C GLY A 77 2.97 56.69 -4.16
N MET A 78 2.34 57.12 -5.26
CA MET A 78 1.41 56.28 -5.98
C MET A 78 2.21 55.05 -6.41
N LYS A 79 1.95 53.92 -5.74
CA LYS A 79 2.51 52.63 -6.18
C LYS A 79 1.99 52.43 -7.59
N LYS A 80 2.90 52.46 -8.57
CA LYS A 80 2.55 52.17 -9.96
C LYS A 80 2.09 50.70 -9.97
N ASN A 81 0.81 50.46 -10.25
CA ASN A 81 0.33 49.12 -10.54
C ASN A 81 0.99 48.69 -11.85
N GLN A 82 2.08 47.94 -11.75
CA GLN A 82 2.67 47.24 -12.88
C GLN A 82 1.79 46.02 -13.16
N GLY A 83 1.01 46.08 -14.23
CA GLY A 83 0.24 44.94 -14.73
C GLY A 83 1.14 44.04 -15.59
N PHE A 84 0.85 42.74 -15.59
CA PHE A 84 1.47 41.79 -16.52
C PHE A 84 1.09 42.12 -17.98
N THR A 85 2.05 42.00 -18.88
CA THR A 85 1.79 42.15 -20.32
C THR A 85 1.11 40.87 -20.85
N ILE A 86 0.24 41.02 -21.86
CA ILE A 86 -0.35 39.85 -22.56
C ILE A 86 0.76 39.00 -23.19
N THR A 87 1.84 39.64 -23.66
CA THR A 87 2.99 38.96 -24.24
C THR A 87 3.75 38.09 -23.24
N GLU A 88 3.91 38.52 -21.99
CA GLU A 88 4.51 37.68 -20.94
C GLU A 88 3.66 36.44 -20.66
N LEU A 89 2.34 36.62 -20.63
CA LEU A 89 1.44 35.48 -20.44
C LEU A 89 1.50 34.51 -21.63
N MET A 90 1.55 35.01 -22.86
CA MET A 90 1.65 34.16 -24.06
C MET A 90 2.91 33.31 -24.05
N ILE A 91 4.08 33.92 -23.76
CA ILE A 91 5.35 33.19 -23.70
C ILE A 91 5.32 32.18 -22.54
N ALA A 92 4.80 32.55 -21.38
CA ALA A 92 4.70 31.65 -20.23
C ALA A 92 3.86 30.40 -20.56
N VAL A 93 2.71 30.56 -21.23
CA VAL A 93 1.85 29.42 -21.61
C VAL A 93 2.54 28.53 -22.64
N VAL A 94 3.27 29.09 -23.60
CA VAL A 94 4.04 28.30 -24.58
C VAL A 94 5.10 27.45 -23.88
N ILE A 95 5.86 28.02 -22.94
CA ILE A 95 6.87 27.28 -22.18
C ILE A 95 6.21 26.19 -21.32
N MET A 96 5.09 26.50 -20.63
CA MET A 96 4.33 25.51 -19.86
C MET A 96 3.81 24.37 -20.73
N GLY A 97 3.38 24.64 -21.96
CA GLY A 97 2.93 23.61 -22.91
C GLY A 97 4.03 22.63 -23.30
N VAL A 98 5.23 23.13 -23.61
CA VAL A 98 6.38 22.27 -23.95
C VAL A 98 6.80 21.40 -22.76
N LEU A 99 6.85 21.99 -21.55
CA LEU A 99 7.20 21.25 -20.33
C LEU A 99 6.17 20.17 -20.00
N ALA A 100 4.87 20.46 -20.15
CA ALA A 100 3.80 19.51 -19.85
C ALA A 100 3.90 18.25 -20.73
N THR A 101 4.15 18.39 -22.03
CA THR A 101 4.27 17.26 -22.97
C THR A 101 5.39 16.29 -22.58
N LEU A 102 6.51 16.80 -22.06
CA LEU A 102 7.62 15.95 -21.60
C LEU A 102 7.34 15.35 -20.21
N ALA A 103 6.66 16.09 -19.34
CA ALA A 103 6.43 15.69 -17.96
C ALA A 103 5.37 14.58 -17.82
N ILE A 104 4.26 14.66 -18.57
CA ILE A 104 3.10 13.75 -18.44
C ILE A 104 3.49 12.26 -18.50
N PRO A 105 4.18 11.75 -19.53
CA PRO A 105 4.46 10.31 -19.62
C PRO A 105 5.39 9.81 -18.50
N SER A 106 6.31 10.64 -18.03
CA SER A 106 7.19 10.29 -16.92
C SER A 106 6.44 10.23 -15.58
N PHE A 107 5.48 11.14 -15.40
CA PHE A 107 4.68 11.22 -14.18
C PHE A 107 3.65 10.10 -14.09
N THR A 108 3.01 9.73 -15.21
CA THR A 108 2.07 8.60 -15.26
C THR A 108 2.78 7.28 -14.97
N ALA A 109 3.98 7.04 -15.54
CA ALA A 109 4.77 5.86 -15.24
C ALA A 109 5.18 5.78 -13.75
N TYR A 110 5.50 6.91 -13.13
CA TYR A 110 5.79 6.96 -11.69
C TYR A 110 4.58 6.58 -10.84
N ILE A 111 3.39 7.12 -11.17
CA ILE A 111 2.14 6.76 -10.49
C ILE A 111 1.83 5.27 -10.69
N TYR A 112 1.96 4.76 -11.91
CA TYR A 112 1.73 3.34 -12.23
C TYR A 112 2.61 2.44 -11.36
N LYS A 113 3.92 2.73 -11.28
CA LYS A 113 4.85 2.00 -10.43
C LYS A 113 4.47 2.04 -8.95
N ALA A 114 4.02 3.19 -8.45
CA ALA A 114 3.56 3.32 -7.07
C ALA A 114 2.33 2.41 -6.81
N ARG A 115 1.39 2.35 -7.74
CA ARG A 115 0.19 1.48 -7.66
C ARG A 115 0.54 0.00 -7.74
N VAL A 116 1.46 -0.39 -8.63
CA VAL A 116 1.96 -1.78 -8.71
C VAL A 116 2.67 -2.18 -7.41
N THR A 117 3.44 -1.27 -6.81
CA THR A 117 4.14 -1.53 -5.53
C THR A 117 3.16 -1.74 -4.38
N GLU A 118 2.02 -1.03 -4.37
CA GLU A 118 0.93 -1.24 -3.42
C GLU A 118 0.43 -2.69 -3.48
N ALA A 119 0.13 -3.19 -4.68
CA ALA A 119 -0.34 -4.55 -4.88
C ALA A 119 0.72 -5.61 -4.57
N ALA A 120 1.97 -5.38 -4.98
CA ALA A 120 3.08 -6.28 -4.66
C ALA A 120 3.30 -6.39 -3.15
N THR A 121 3.17 -5.29 -2.41
CA THR A 121 3.27 -5.27 -0.94
C THR A 121 2.16 -6.12 -0.31
N PHE A 122 0.92 -5.97 -0.79
CA PHE A 122 -0.19 -6.77 -0.26
C PHE A 122 -0.10 -8.24 -0.65
N LEU A 123 0.33 -8.58 -1.87
CA LEU A 123 0.62 -9.97 -2.26
C LEU A 123 1.71 -10.61 -1.37
N GLY A 124 2.74 -9.84 -1.02
CA GLY A 124 3.75 -10.28 -0.05
C GLY A 124 3.14 -10.58 1.33
N ALA A 125 2.23 -9.72 1.80
CA ALA A 125 1.49 -9.95 3.04
C ALA A 125 0.61 -11.20 2.97
N ILE A 126 -0.07 -11.43 1.84
CA ILE A 126 -0.86 -12.65 1.58
C ILE A 126 0.03 -13.88 1.70
N LYS A 127 1.20 -13.90 1.03
CA LYS A 127 2.15 -15.01 1.14
C LYS A 127 2.59 -15.25 2.58
N GLN A 128 2.94 -14.20 3.32
CA GLN A 128 3.33 -14.35 4.72
C GLN A 128 2.21 -14.98 5.58
N ARG A 129 0.96 -14.58 5.35
CA ARG A 129 -0.21 -15.15 6.03
C ARG A 129 -0.44 -16.62 5.63
N GLN A 130 -0.27 -16.93 4.35
CA GLN A 130 -0.36 -18.30 3.85
C GLN A 130 0.70 -19.22 4.49
N GLU A 131 1.95 -18.78 4.58
CA GLU A 131 3.01 -19.57 5.24
C GLU A 131 2.75 -19.75 6.74
N SER A 132 2.22 -18.72 7.41
CA SER A 132 1.82 -18.81 8.82
C SER A 132 0.69 -19.83 9.00
N TYR A 133 -0.33 -19.76 8.13
CA TYR A 133 -1.45 -20.69 8.13
C TYR A 133 -1.00 -22.14 7.88
N ARG A 134 -0.09 -22.36 6.92
CA ARG A 134 0.51 -23.69 6.67
C ARG A 134 1.28 -24.21 7.88
N SER A 135 2.00 -23.34 8.59
CA SER A 135 2.73 -23.75 9.80
C SER A 135 1.78 -24.16 10.95
N GLU A 136 0.57 -23.63 10.99
CA GLU A 136 -0.41 -23.91 12.05
C GLU A 136 -1.29 -25.13 11.72
N PHE A 137 -1.76 -25.23 10.48
CA PHE A 137 -2.76 -26.23 10.07
C PHE A 137 -2.22 -27.32 9.14
N GLY A 138 -0.97 -27.22 8.69
CA GLY A 138 -0.33 -28.19 7.79
C GLY A 138 -0.72 -28.07 6.31
N GLN A 139 -1.59 -27.12 5.97
CA GLN A 139 -2.06 -26.84 4.61
C GLN A 139 -2.22 -25.34 4.41
N TYR A 140 -2.22 -24.86 3.16
CA TYR A 140 -2.51 -23.46 2.85
C TYR A 140 -4.02 -23.15 2.93
N CYS A 141 -4.36 -21.88 3.15
CA CYS A 141 -5.74 -21.44 3.18
C CYS A 141 -6.23 -21.21 1.74
N ALA A 142 -7.23 -21.95 1.29
CA ALA A 142 -7.92 -21.62 0.05
C ALA A 142 -8.91 -20.47 0.30
N VAL A 143 -8.93 -19.48 -0.59
CA VAL A 143 -10.10 -18.59 -0.73
C VAL A 143 -10.94 -19.19 -1.86
N ASP A 144 -12.24 -19.28 -1.65
CA ASP A 144 -13.19 -20.05 -2.48
C ASP A 144 -12.95 -19.96 -3.99
N GLY A 145 -13.11 -21.09 -4.69
CA GLY A 145 -13.22 -21.20 -6.14
C GLY A 145 -12.21 -22.14 -6.80
N ASP A 146 -12.40 -22.40 -8.10
CA ASP A 146 -11.50 -23.22 -8.93
C ASP A 146 -10.56 -22.34 -9.77
N ASP A 147 -9.43 -22.89 -10.22
CA ASP A 147 -8.37 -22.21 -10.99
C ASP A 147 -7.80 -20.98 -10.24
N TRP A 148 -8.30 -19.76 -10.43
CA TRP A 148 -7.81 -18.57 -9.71
C TRP A 148 -8.67 -18.16 -8.52
N GLY A 149 -9.74 -18.88 -8.24
CA GLY A 149 -10.62 -18.58 -7.11
C GLY A 149 -11.51 -17.37 -7.37
N THR A 150 -12.12 -16.87 -6.30
CA THR A 150 -13.04 -15.72 -6.33
C THR A 150 -12.28 -14.44 -6.03
N TYR A 151 -12.33 -13.49 -6.97
CA TYR A 151 -11.69 -12.18 -6.79
C TYR A 151 -12.42 -11.32 -5.77
N ASN A 152 -11.63 -10.60 -4.97
CA ASN A 152 -12.09 -9.60 -4.01
C ASN A 152 -11.31 -8.29 -4.20
N PRO A 153 -12.00 -7.16 -4.48
CA PRO A 153 -13.40 -7.06 -4.87
C PRO A 153 -13.72 -7.87 -6.14
N SER A 154 -15.00 -8.19 -6.37
CA SER A 154 -15.44 -9.01 -7.51
C SER A 154 -15.35 -8.28 -8.87
N THR A 155 -15.12 -6.98 -8.85
CA THR A 155 -14.92 -6.14 -10.02
C THR A 155 -13.55 -5.48 -9.94
N ILE A 156 -12.85 -5.42 -11.08
CA ILE A 156 -11.57 -4.73 -11.19
C ILE A 156 -11.77 -3.25 -10.82
N PRO A 157 -11.07 -2.74 -9.78
CA PRO A 157 -11.05 -1.31 -9.51
C PRO A 157 -10.36 -0.56 -10.64
N GLY A 158 -10.89 0.61 -11.02
CA GLY A 158 -10.24 1.52 -11.98
C GLY A 158 -9.20 2.41 -11.31
N ILE A 159 -9.06 3.65 -11.80
CA ILE A 159 -8.13 4.65 -11.26
C ILE A 159 -8.44 4.99 -9.79
N ASP A 160 -9.71 5.01 -9.45
CA ASP A 160 -10.20 5.30 -8.11
C ASP A 160 -10.15 4.06 -7.21
N PRO A 161 -9.49 4.15 -6.03
CA PRO A 161 -9.35 3.00 -5.16
C PRO A 161 -10.66 2.65 -4.45
N VAL A 162 -10.88 1.36 -4.26
CA VAL A 162 -12.07 0.80 -3.63
C VAL A 162 -11.74 0.31 -2.21
N GLY A 163 -12.69 0.41 -1.29
CA GLY A 163 -12.52 -0.10 0.07
C GLY A 163 -12.46 -1.64 0.11
N TRP A 164 -11.64 -2.19 1.01
CA TRP A 164 -11.56 -3.63 1.20
C TRP A 164 -12.82 -4.18 1.87
N ALA A 165 -13.54 -5.07 1.17
CA ALA A 165 -14.62 -5.84 1.76
C ALA A 165 -14.05 -7.15 2.31
N THR A 166 -14.14 -7.39 3.62
CA THR A 166 -13.68 -8.67 4.19
C THR A 166 -14.77 -9.73 4.00
N THR A 167 -14.47 -10.80 3.27
CA THR A 167 -15.32 -12.00 3.20
C THR A 167 -14.89 -13.03 4.24
N THR A 168 -15.68 -14.08 4.45
CA THR A 168 -15.39 -15.13 5.44
C THR A 168 -14.02 -15.78 5.19
N GLU A 169 -13.69 -16.01 3.92
CA GLU A 169 -12.47 -16.68 3.47
C GLU A 169 -11.24 -15.79 3.70
N TRP A 170 -11.34 -14.50 3.35
CA TRP A 170 -10.28 -13.52 3.64
C TRP A 170 -10.11 -13.28 5.14
N GLN A 171 -11.19 -13.40 5.93
CA GLN A 171 -11.13 -13.35 7.39
C GLN A 171 -10.40 -14.57 7.98
N GLN A 172 -10.58 -15.76 7.41
CA GLN A 172 -9.86 -16.97 7.82
C GLN A 172 -8.36 -16.88 7.55
N LEU A 173 -7.97 -16.39 6.36
CA LEU A 173 -6.56 -16.12 6.06
C LEU A 173 -5.98 -14.99 6.94
N GLY A 174 -6.83 -14.06 7.38
CA GLY A 174 -6.43 -12.91 8.19
C GLY A 174 -5.58 -11.91 7.41
N ALA A 175 -5.69 -11.89 6.08
CA ALA A 175 -5.04 -10.92 5.20
C ALA A 175 -6.02 -9.78 4.89
N ALA A 176 -5.63 -8.55 5.24
CA ALA A 176 -6.35 -7.34 4.87
C ALA A 176 -5.34 -6.23 4.57
N PRO A 177 -5.58 -5.40 3.55
CA PRO A 177 -4.72 -4.26 3.24
C PRO A 177 -4.94 -3.12 4.25
N ASP A 178 -3.92 -2.28 4.44
CA ASP A 178 -3.96 -1.15 5.39
C ASP A 178 -4.81 0.05 4.89
N GLY A 179 -5.42 -0.05 3.71
CA GLY A 179 -6.20 1.02 3.12
C GLY A 179 -6.97 0.60 1.86
N PRO A 180 -7.57 1.57 1.15
CA PRO A 180 -8.23 1.35 -0.13
C PRO A 180 -7.25 0.77 -1.16
N ILE A 181 -7.77 -0.11 -2.01
CA ILE A 181 -7.00 -0.91 -2.97
C ILE A 181 -7.40 -0.58 -4.41
N ARG A 182 -6.46 -0.78 -5.34
CA ARG A 182 -6.67 -0.58 -6.79
C ARG A 182 -6.64 -1.86 -7.63
N PHE A 183 -6.51 -3.00 -6.97
CA PHE A 183 -6.44 -4.30 -7.60
C PHE A 183 -7.48 -5.20 -6.97
N GLN A 184 -8.02 -6.13 -7.75
CA GLN A 184 -8.73 -7.28 -7.20
C GLN A 184 -7.72 -8.38 -6.88
N TYR A 185 -7.97 -9.11 -5.79
CA TYR A 185 -7.09 -10.16 -5.31
C TYR A 185 -7.84 -11.48 -5.27
N ALA A 186 -7.19 -12.56 -5.67
CA ALA A 186 -7.68 -13.90 -5.47
C ALA A 186 -6.53 -14.80 -4.99
N THR A 187 -6.86 -15.81 -4.20
CA THR A 187 -5.89 -16.80 -3.74
C THR A 187 -6.53 -18.17 -3.73
N VAL A 188 -5.78 -19.15 -4.21
CA VAL A 188 -6.19 -20.54 -4.23
C VAL A 188 -5.11 -21.39 -3.58
N ALA A 189 -5.52 -22.51 -3.01
CA ALA A 189 -4.63 -23.48 -2.42
C ALA A 189 -5.05 -24.88 -2.79
N GLY A 190 -4.07 -25.76 -2.95
CA GLY A 190 -4.30 -27.18 -3.19
C GLY A 190 -3.48 -28.05 -2.26
N VAL A 191 -4.03 -29.24 -2.01
CA VAL A 191 -3.32 -30.35 -1.37
C VAL A 191 -2.63 -31.19 -2.45
N PRO A 192 -1.68 -32.07 -2.09
CA PRO A 192 -1.00 -32.93 -3.05
C PRO A 192 -1.98 -33.69 -3.95
N GLY A 193 -1.74 -33.66 -5.26
CA GLY A 193 -2.56 -34.30 -6.30
C GLY A 193 -3.75 -33.47 -6.78
N VAL A 194 -3.99 -32.27 -6.23
CA VAL A 194 -4.95 -31.32 -6.81
C VAL A 194 -4.27 -30.50 -7.89
N THR A 195 -4.90 -30.43 -9.07
CA THR A 195 -4.39 -29.69 -10.22
C THR A 195 -4.25 -28.22 -9.90
N ALA A 196 -3.05 -27.68 -10.12
CA ALA A 196 -2.75 -26.28 -9.93
C ALA A 196 -3.35 -25.42 -11.06
N PRO A 197 -3.49 -24.09 -10.85
CA PRO A 197 -4.01 -23.21 -11.87
C PRO A 197 -3.11 -23.23 -13.11
N ALA A 198 -3.70 -23.01 -14.28
CA ALA A 198 -2.96 -23.15 -15.53
C ALA A 198 -1.73 -22.22 -15.59
N ASN A 199 -0.63 -22.71 -16.17
CA ASN A 199 0.63 -21.98 -16.38
C ASN A 199 1.38 -21.54 -15.11
N THR A 200 1.00 -22.05 -13.92
CA THR A 200 1.69 -21.70 -12.66
C THR A 200 3.00 -22.45 -12.44
N ASN A 201 3.21 -23.58 -13.13
CA ASN A 201 4.37 -24.47 -12.95
C ASN A 201 4.59 -24.87 -11.48
N LEU A 202 3.51 -24.92 -10.70
CA LEU A 202 3.50 -25.41 -9.33
C LEU A 202 3.65 -26.93 -9.32
N ASP A 203 4.52 -27.43 -8.46
CA ASP A 203 4.62 -28.86 -8.18
C ASP A 203 3.38 -29.32 -7.40
N GLU A 204 2.63 -30.25 -7.99
CA GLU A 204 1.40 -30.81 -7.46
C GLU A 204 1.66 -31.95 -6.46
N ASP A 205 2.92 -32.35 -6.23
CA ASP A 205 3.29 -33.40 -5.27
C ASP A 205 3.35 -32.91 -3.80
N ASP A 206 3.34 -31.59 -3.56
CA ASP A 206 3.26 -30.97 -2.22
C ASP A 206 2.07 -29.98 -2.14
N HIS A 207 1.77 -29.50 -0.95
CA HIS A 207 0.82 -28.41 -0.73
C HIS A 207 1.29 -27.16 -1.46
N TRP A 208 0.38 -26.52 -2.17
CA TRP A 208 0.67 -25.33 -2.95
C TRP A 208 -0.38 -24.24 -2.73
N PHE A 209 0.02 -23.00 -2.97
CA PHE A 209 -0.91 -21.88 -3.11
C PHE A 209 -0.46 -21.00 -4.28
N ALA A 210 -1.44 -20.35 -4.90
CA ALA A 210 -1.23 -19.29 -5.86
C ALA A 210 -2.10 -18.10 -5.47
N ALA A 211 -1.53 -16.90 -5.51
CA ALA A 211 -2.28 -15.66 -5.32
C ALA A 211 -2.03 -14.73 -6.49
N ARG A 212 -3.08 -14.06 -6.94
CA ARG A 212 -3.06 -13.11 -8.05
C ARG A 212 -3.67 -11.79 -7.63
N ALA A 213 -3.03 -10.71 -8.04
CA ALA A 213 -3.62 -9.38 -8.06
C ALA A 213 -3.86 -8.98 -9.52
N GLN A 214 -5.05 -8.51 -9.85
CA GLN A 214 -5.40 -8.03 -11.20
C GLN A 214 -5.94 -6.60 -11.12
N GLY A 215 -5.52 -5.75 -12.04
CA GLY A 215 -5.89 -4.34 -12.06
C GLY A 215 -5.91 -3.78 -13.48
N ASP A 216 -6.65 -2.70 -13.67
CA ASP A 216 -6.62 -1.86 -14.87
C ASP A 216 -6.25 -0.44 -14.39
N LEU A 217 -4.99 -0.07 -14.57
CA LEU A 217 -4.43 1.13 -13.92
C LEU A 217 -4.60 2.39 -14.76
N ASP A 218 -4.90 2.25 -16.05
CA ASP A 218 -5.05 3.30 -17.05
C ASP A 218 -6.42 3.32 -17.75
N GLU A 219 -7.32 2.41 -17.36
CA GLU A 219 -8.71 2.31 -17.85
C GLU A 219 -8.81 2.14 -19.37
N ASP A 220 -7.81 1.49 -19.98
CA ASP A 220 -7.80 1.17 -21.41
C ASP A 220 -8.47 -0.19 -21.72
N GLY A 221 -8.81 -0.95 -20.69
CA GLY A 221 -9.43 -2.28 -20.77
C GLY A 221 -8.41 -3.43 -20.82
N ASP A 222 -7.12 -3.16 -20.90
CA ASP A 222 -6.07 -4.17 -20.83
C ASP A 222 -5.66 -4.40 -19.37
N THR A 223 -5.97 -5.58 -18.85
CA THR A 223 -5.70 -5.87 -17.43
C THR A 223 -4.25 -6.29 -17.22
N PHE A 224 -3.63 -5.72 -16.21
CA PHE A 224 -2.34 -6.14 -15.69
C PHE A 224 -2.53 -7.07 -14.49
N PHE A 225 -1.75 -8.15 -14.41
CA PHE A 225 -1.76 -9.03 -13.25
C PHE A 225 -0.37 -9.27 -12.66
N LEU A 226 -0.36 -9.47 -11.35
CA LEU A 226 0.78 -9.88 -10.53
C LEU A 226 0.45 -11.21 -9.89
N GLU A 227 1.44 -12.10 -9.80
CA GLU A 227 1.25 -13.43 -9.26
C GLU A 227 2.37 -13.80 -8.31
N ILE A 228 2.01 -14.52 -7.25
CA ILE A 228 2.95 -15.09 -6.30
C ILE A 228 2.54 -16.52 -5.95
N TYR A 229 3.53 -17.38 -5.81
CA TYR A 229 3.33 -18.81 -5.59
C TYR A 229 4.01 -19.26 -4.30
N SER A 230 3.59 -20.39 -3.74
CA SER A 230 4.26 -21.02 -2.59
C SER A 230 5.74 -21.31 -2.88
N GLN A 231 6.01 -21.95 -4.02
CA GLN A 231 7.31 -22.50 -4.37
C GLN A 231 8.30 -21.49 -4.97
N SER A 232 7.87 -20.25 -5.25
CA SER A 232 8.74 -19.19 -5.81
C SER A 232 8.86 -18.00 -4.86
N SER A 233 10.06 -17.41 -4.75
CA SER A 233 10.28 -16.15 -4.02
C SER A 233 9.96 -14.91 -4.86
N HIS A 234 9.74 -15.07 -6.17
CA HIS A 234 9.53 -13.96 -7.09
C HIS A 234 8.03 -13.64 -7.22
N ILE A 235 7.75 -12.36 -7.48
CA ILE A 235 6.43 -11.92 -7.96
C ILE A 235 6.52 -11.85 -9.48
N TYR A 236 5.67 -12.61 -10.16
CA TYR A 236 5.57 -12.58 -11.61
C TYR A 236 4.59 -11.49 -12.03
N ASN A 237 4.83 -10.90 -13.18
CA ASN A 237 3.95 -9.89 -13.76
C ASN A 237 3.54 -10.29 -15.19
N SER A 238 2.40 -9.81 -15.64
CA SER A 238 1.86 -10.11 -16.98
C SER A 238 2.46 -9.28 -18.12
N ALA A 239 3.30 -8.29 -17.81
CA ALA A 239 3.71 -7.27 -18.77
C ALA A 239 4.81 -7.79 -19.72
N ILE A 240 4.40 -8.50 -20.77
CA ILE A 240 5.21 -8.65 -21.99
C ILE A 240 4.79 -7.54 -22.96
N ALA A 241 5.27 -6.30 -22.74
CA ALA A 241 5.41 -5.25 -23.78
C ALA A 241 5.84 -3.87 -23.27
N ILE A 242 5.64 -3.54 -21.98
CA ILE A 242 5.94 -2.21 -21.44
C ILE A 242 6.86 -2.35 -20.23
N GLY A 243 8.15 -2.61 -20.52
CA GLY A 243 9.23 -2.55 -19.53
C GLY A 243 8.92 -3.28 -18.22
N GLY A 244 8.83 -4.61 -18.29
CA GLY A 244 8.66 -5.46 -17.10
C GLY A 244 9.75 -5.15 -16.06
N TRP A 245 9.32 -4.94 -14.82
CA TRP A 245 10.22 -4.86 -13.67
C TRP A 245 10.41 -6.27 -13.11
N GLU A 246 11.67 -6.69 -13.04
CA GLU A 246 12.13 -7.85 -12.26
C GLU A 246 11.99 -7.60 -10.76
#